data_AF-A0A1I8NN40-F1
#
_entry.id   AF-A0A1I8NN40-F1
#
_cell.length_a   1.000
_cell.length_b   1.000
_cell.length_c   1.000
_cell.angle_alpha   90.00
_cell.angle_beta   90.00
_cell.angle_gamma   90.00
#
_symmetry.space_group_name_H-M   'P 1'
#
loop_
_entity.id
_entity.type
_entity.pdbx_description
1 polymer ?
#
loop_
_entity_poly.entity_id
_entity_poly.type
_entity_poly.pdbx_seq_one_letter_code
_entity_poly.pdbx_strand_id
1 'polypeptide(L)' 'MAYFKLIFTLAFIAIMALANLPSMAEAQRRKCPDICPAVFSPVCATLNNGSRRQFSNSCTLDVAVCKENLRK' A
#
# COMPACT_ATOMS: atom_id res chain seq x y z
N MET A 1 41.66 -18.64 18.81
CA MET A 1 40.31 -18.83 19.40
C MET A 1 39.52 -17.52 19.53
N ALA A 2 40.13 -16.38 19.91
CA ALA A 2 39.43 -15.08 19.97
C ALA A 2 39.02 -14.51 18.61
N TYR A 3 39.88 -14.67 17.58
CA TYR A 3 39.63 -14.16 16.23
C TYR A 3 38.44 -14.86 15.54
N PHE A 4 38.30 -16.18 15.72
CA PHE A 4 37.17 -16.95 15.19
C PHE A 4 35.84 -16.53 15.82
N LYS A 5 35.83 -16.27 17.13
CA LYS A 5 34.65 -15.72 17.83
C LYS A 5 34.28 -14.32 17.29
N LEU A 6 35.28 -13.46 17.07
CA LEU A 6 35.09 -12.13 16.48
C LEU A 6 34.46 -12.19 15.09
N ILE A 7 34.99 -13.06 14.21
CA ILE A 7 34.44 -13.25 12.86
C ILE A 7 32.98 -13.73 12.91
N PHE A 8 32.68 -14.73 13.74
CA PHE A 8 31.32 -15.25 13.87
C PHE A 8 30.35 -14.20 14.42
N THR A 9 30.77 -13.39 15.39
CA THR A 9 29.93 -12.33 15.95
C THR A 9 29.64 -11.23 14.93
N LEU A 10 30.62 -10.82 14.12
CA LEU A 10 30.41 -9.79 13.08
C LEU A 10 29.50 -10.29 11.97
N ALA A 11 29.67 -11.55 11.55
CA ALA A 11 28.76 -12.18 10.59
C ALA A 11 27.32 -12.24 11.12
N PHE A 12 27.14 -12.55 12.40
CA PHE A 12 25.82 -12.63 13.04
C PHE A 12 25.14 -11.24 13.20
N ILE A 13 25.93 -10.18 13.42
CA ILE A 13 25.37 -8.81 13.49
C ILE A 13 24.92 -8.34 12.10
N ALA A 14 25.73 -8.63 11.06
CA ALA A 14 25.42 -8.26 9.68
C ALA A 14 24.12 -8.90 9.16
N ILE A 15 23.86 -10.18 9.51
CA ILE A 15 22.62 -10.87 9.09
C ILE A 15 21.36 -10.33 9.76
N MET A 16 21.46 -9.78 10.99
CA MET A 16 20.31 -9.27 11.73
C MET A 16 19.91 -7.88 11.23
N ALA A 17 20.88 -7.09 10.78
CA ALA A 17 20.63 -5.78 10.18
C ALA A 17 19.85 -5.87 8.86
N LEU A 18 20.04 -6.95 8.08
CA LEU A 18 19.33 -7.18 6.82
C LEU A 18 17.84 -7.55 7.01
N ALA A 19 17.43 -7.98 8.21
CA ALA A 19 16.03 -8.31 8.50
C ALA A 19 15.14 -7.07 8.68
N ASN A 20 15.73 -5.86 8.78
CA ASN A 20 15.01 -4.61 9.02
C ASN A 20 14.89 -3.72 7.77
N LEU A 21 15.07 -4.27 6.56
CA LEU A 21 14.78 -3.50 5.35
C LEU A 21 13.28 -3.19 5.31
N PRO A 22 12.87 -1.91 5.28
CA PRO A 22 11.48 -1.55 5.08
C PRO A 22 11.05 -2.09 3.72
N SER A 23 9.97 -2.86 3.71
CA SER A 23 9.42 -3.40 2.47
C SER A 23 8.94 -2.24 1.59
N MET A 24 9.32 -2.22 0.30
CA MET A 24 8.85 -1.18 -0.64
C MET A 24 7.31 -1.18 -0.79
N ALA A 25 6.63 -2.23 -0.35
CA ALA A 25 5.18 -2.34 -0.30
C ALA A 25 4.53 -1.38 0.73
N GLU A 26 5.22 -0.98 1.79
CA GLU A 26 4.64 -0.07 2.81
C GLU A 26 4.63 1.40 2.37
N ALA A 27 5.58 1.82 1.54
CA ALA A 27 5.62 3.19 1.02
C ALA A 27 4.40 3.51 0.12
N GLN A 28 3.83 2.50 -0.54
CA GLN A 28 2.63 2.62 -1.37
C GLN A 28 1.33 2.73 -0.54
N ARG A 29 1.29 2.25 0.71
CA ARG A 29 0.05 2.27 1.52
C ARG A 29 -0.40 3.66 1.97
N ARG A 30 0.42 4.71 1.78
CA ARG A 30 0.09 6.08 2.19
C ARG A 30 -0.59 6.91 1.10
N LYS A 31 -0.59 6.47 -0.16
CA LYS A 31 -1.08 7.28 -1.29
C LYS A 31 -2.18 6.56 -2.05
N CYS A 32 -3.29 7.26 -2.29
CA CYS A 32 -4.34 6.76 -3.16
C CYS A 32 -3.78 6.53 -4.57
N PRO A 33 -4.22 5.48 -5.29
CA PRO A 33 -3.78 5.28 -6.66
C PRO A 33 -4.14 6.48 -7.54
N ASP A 34 -3.21 6.87 -8.41
CA ASP A 34 -3.40 7.98 -9.35
C ASP A 34 -3.83 7.53 -10.75
N ILE A 35 -3.67 6.23 -11.04
CA ILE A 35 -3.94 5.65 -12.35
C ILE A 35 -4.90 4.48 -12.18
N CYS A 36 -5.93 4.46 -13.04
CA CYS A 36 -6.85 3.32 -13.18
C CYS A 36 -6.80 2.78 -14.61
N PRO A 37 -7.07 1.49 -14.82
CA PRO A 37 -7.25 0.93 -16.15
C PRO A 37 -8.38 1.64 -16.89
N ALA A 38 -8.23 1.84 -18.20
CA ALA A 38 -9.27 2.37 -19.08
C ALA A 38 -10.32 1.30 -19.45
N VAL A 39 -10.76 0.53 -18.46
CA VAL A 39 -11.81 -0.49 -18.61
C VAL A 39 -13.14 0.11 -18.19
N PHE A 40 -14.13 0.05 -19.05
CA PHE A 40 -15.49 0.48 -18.74
C PHE A 40 -16.30 -0.69 -18.17
N SER A 41 -16.52 -0.67 -16.86
CA SER A 41 -17.30 -1.67 -16.13
C SER A 41 -18.04 -0.94 -15.00
N PRO A 42 -19.14 -0.24 -15.30
CA PRO A 42 -19.69 0.77 -14.42
C PRO A 42 -20.22 0.19 -13.12
N VAL A 43 -19.96 0.90 -12.01
CA VAL A 43 -20.44 0.53 -10.66
C VAL A 43 -21.21 1.70 -10.05
N CYS A 44 -22.28 1.41 -9.33
CA CYS A 44 -23.06 2.41 -8.60
C CYS A 44 -22.78 2.29 -7.11
N ALA A 45 -22.45 3.39 -6.45
CA ALA A 45 -22.22 3.46 -5.01
C ALA A 45 -23.15 4.47 -4.35
N THR A 46 -23.67 4.09 -3.18
CA THR A 46 -24.29 5.02 -2.24
C THR A 46 -23.19 5.65 -1.40
N LEU A 47 -23.13 6.98 -1.37
CA LEU A 47 -22.17 7.76 -0.60
C LEU A 47 -22.72 7.98 0.83
N ASN A 48 -21.87 8.46 1.73
CA ASN A 48 -22.26 8.73 3.12
C ASN A 48 -23.43 9.72 3.29
N ASN A 49 -23.58 10.69 2.37
CA ASN A 49 -24.70 11.62 2.33
C ASN A 49 -26.01 11.02 1.77
N GLY A 50 -26.04 9.72 1.50
CA GLY A 50 -27.21 9.02 0.94
C GLY A 50 -27.40 9.20 -0.57
N SER A 51 -26.56 10.00 -1.24
CA SER A 51 -26.61 10.15 -2.69
C SER A 51 -26.03 8.94 -3.40
N ARG A 52 -26.52 8.64 -4.61
CA ARG A 52 -25.98 7.58 -5.47
C ARG A 52 -25.16 8.20 -6.59
N ARG A 53 -23.95 7.68 -6.79
CA ARG A 53 -23.05 8.09 -7.87
C ARG A 53 -22.56 6.87 -8.63
N GLN A 54 -22.50 6.99 -9.96
CA GLN A 54 -21.94 5.97 -10.84
C GLN A 54 -20.47 6.29 -11.12
N PHE A 55 -19.64 5.24 -11.15
CA PHE A 55 -18.21 5.30 -11.45
C PHE A 55 -17.91 4.40 -12.64
N SER A 56 -16.92 4.77 -13.47
CA SER A 56 -16.59 4.07 -14.71
C SER A 56 -16.10 2.64 -14.48
N ASN A 57 -15.46 2.38 -13.34
CA ASN A 57 -15.07 1.05 -12.85
C ASN A 57 -14.78 1.06 -11.34
N SER A 58 -14.53 -0.12 -10.77
CA SER A 58 -14.19 -0.30 -9.34
C SER A 58 -12.97 0.51 -8.91
N CYS A 59 -11.91 0.56 -9.72
CA CYS A 59 -10.72 1.35 -9.40
C CYS A 59 -11.05 2.83 -9.23
N THR A 60 -11.83 3.42 -10.15
CA THR A 60 -12.22 4.84 -10.04
C THR A 60 -13.08 5.12 -8.80
N LEU A 61 -13.90 4.15 -8.38
CA LEU A 61 -14.64 4.23 -7.12
C LEU A 61 -13.69 4.21 -5.92
N ASP A 62 -12.73 3.28 -5.88
CA ASP A 62 -11.77 3.16 -4.76
C ASP A 62 -10.90 4.41 -4.63
N VAL A 63 -10.47 5.00 -5.76
CA VAL A 63 -9.76 6.28 -5.79
C VAL A 63 -10.62 7.40 -5.22
N ALA A 64 -11.88 7.49 -5.62
CA ALA A 64 -12.80 8.50 -5.11
C ALA A 64 -13.05 8.33 -3.60
N VAL A 65 -13.26 7.11 -3.12
CA VAL A 65 -13.39 6.82 -1.68
C VAL A 65 -12.12 7.23 -0.91
N CYS A 66 -10.93 6.94 -1.46
CA CYS A 66 -9.66 7.27 -0.84
C CYS A 66 -9.37 8.78 -0.81
N LYS A 67 -9.62 9.50 -1.92
CA LYS A 67 -9.31 10.93 -2.07
C LYS A 67 -10.39 11.84 -1.47
N GLU A 68 -11.67 11.51 -1.67
CA GLU A 68 -12.81 12.34 -1.30
C GLU A 68 -13.48 11.88 0.01
N ASN A 69 -13.00 10.80 0.64
CA ASN A 69 -13.54 10.27 1.92
C ASN A 69 -15.05 9.96 1.90
N LEU A 70 -15.55 9.46 0.77
CA LEU A 70 -17.00 9.31 0.50
C LEU A 70 -17.77 8.30 1.38
N ARG A 71 -17.07 7.55 2.26
CA ARG A 71 -17.66 6.51 3.13
C ARG A 71 -17.46 6.73 4.64
N LYS A 72 -17.06 7.94 5.05
CA LYS A 72 -16.95 8.28 6.48
C LYS A 72 -18.29 8.64 7.10
#